data_AF-A0A9X7XV05-F1
#
_entry.id   AF-A0A9X7XV05-F1
#
_cell.length_a   1.000
_cell.length_b   1.000
_cell.length_c   1.000
_cell.angle_alpha   90.00
_cell.angle_beta   90.00
_cell.angle_gamma   90.00
#
_symmetry.space_group_name_H-M   'P 1'
#
loop_
_entity.id
_entity.type
_entity.pdbx_description
1 polymer ?
#
loop_
_entity_poly.entity_id
_entity_poly.type
_entity_poly.pdbx_seq_one_letter_code
_entity_poly.pdbx_strand_id
1 'polypeptide(L)'
;MKKIDDLTGEIYAKIATRIRERKSQRHKKRNEITDDNSVQLLSNIMNNKRLSSRNPYLLNSKMTYDIVTNLDFKSSYELIWGNGKDLDEMLRIVFEYSLEYLQNKSNDYGKIIEDCLLNFYPYARLSAEYDHAIEPFKPEIPDIGLAYDFAKKHLYFEISDDFKSKHRKYFETLETKKLPDKIITFVEKDVFEILKEYLKKHAEGITTYELISKIIGYETEDMYEDMIHGPEWSAHQPLTYTGETYKKVRQETIDAGRSYIDAIIHEQEETDYFYQIYPYPLTNGDFDY
;
A
#
# COMPACT_ATOMS: atom_id res chain seq x y z
N MET A 1 -5.41 12.28 2.32
CA MET A 1 -4.95 11.86 3.65
C MET A 1 -6.16 11.54 4.52
N LYS A 2 -6.37 10.26 4.79
CA LYS A 2 -7.39 9.84 5.76
C LYS A 2 -6.93 10.24 7.16
N LYS A 3 -7.72 11.02 7.91
CA LYS A 3 -7.35 11.39 9.28
C LYS A 3 -7.48 10.16 10.19
N ILE A 4 -6.69 10.11 11.26
CA ILE A 4 -6.81 9.04 12.27
C ILE A 4 -8.24 8.96 12.85
N ASP A 5 -8.93 10.10 12.91
CA ASP A 5 -10.33 10.19 13.35
C ASP A 5 -11.30 9.52 12.37
N ASP A 6 -11.01 9.58 11.06
CA ASP A 6 -11.82 8.92 10.04
C ASP A 6 -11.65 7.40 10.12
N LEU A 7 -10.41 6.92 10.23
CA LEU A 7 -10.10 5.50 10.43
C LEU A 7 -10.76 4.96 11.69
N THR A 8 -10.58 5.64 12.82
CA THR A 8 -11.17 5.17 14.08
C THR A 8 -12.69 5.29 14.06
N GLY A 9 -13.26 6.31 13.42
CA GLY A 9 -14.69 6.43 13.15
C GLY A 9 -15.27 5.21 12.42
N GLU A 10 -14.57 4.72 11.40
CA GLU A 10 -14.92 3.52 10.65
C GLU A 10 -14.83 2.25 11.51
N ILE A 11 -13.75 2.08 12.28
CA ILE A 11 -13.61 0.96 13.23
C ILE A 11 -14.79 0.95 14.21
N TYR A 12 -15.15 2.11 14.77
CA TYR A 12 -16.29 2.21 15.67
C TYR A 12 -17.63 1.88 15.01
N ALA A 13 -17.83 2.31 13.75
CA ALA A 13 -19.02 1.97 12.98
C ALA A 13 -19.13 0.46 12.73
N LYS A 14 -18.01 -0.21 12.42
CA LYS A 14 -17.95 -1.66 12.22
C LYS A 14 -18.23 -2.42 13.53
N ILE A 15 -17.67 -1.99 14.67
CA ILE A 15 -17.99 -2.55 15.99
C ILE A 15 -19.50 -2.48 16.26
N ALA A 16 -20.10 -1.30 16.10
CA ALA A 16 -21.52 -1.10 16.32
C ALA A 16 -22.39 -2.02 15.44
N THR A 17 -21.98 -2.20 14.19
CA THR A 17 -22.66 -3.08 13.22
C THR A 17 -22.54 -4.55 13.62
N ARG A 18 -21.34 -5.04 13.96
CA ARG A 18 -21.12 -6.42 14.44
C ARG A 18 -21.97 -6.75 15.66
N ILE A 19 -22.07 -5.83 16.62
CA ILE A 19 -22.91 -6.02 17.81
C ILE A 19 -24.38 -6.14 17.43
N ARG A 20 -24.90 -5.26 16.55
CA ARG A 20 -26.29 -5.31 16.08
C ARG A 20 -26.60 -6.63 15.37
N GLU A 21 -25.74 -7.01 14.43
CA GLU A 21 -25.91 -8.22 13.64
C GLU A 21 -25.86 -9.46 14.52
N ARG A 22 -24.85 -9.58 15.39
CA ARG A 22 -24.70 -10.73 16.29
C ARG A 22 -25.85 -10.81 17.29
N LYS A 23 -26.30 -9.69 17.86
CA LYS A 23 -27.50 -9.64 18.71
C LYS A 23 -28.73 -10.15 17.96
N SER A 24 -28.92 -9.73 16.72
CA SER A 24 -30.05 -10.15 15.87
C SER A 24 -30.00 -11.66 15.60
N GLN A 25 -28.84 -12.16 15.16
CA GLN A 25 -28.58 -13.58 14.90
C GLN A 25 -28.81 -14.47 16.14
N ARG A 26 -28.53 -13.94 17.34
CA ARG A 26 -28.71 -14.66 18.62
C ARG A 26 -30.08 -14.43 19.25
N HIS A 27 -30.95 -13.63 18.64
CA HIS A 27 -32.27 -13.27 19.17
C HIS A 27 -32.26 -12.69 20.60
N LYS A 28 -31.17 -12.03 21.04
CA LYS A 28 -31.05 -11.48 22.39
C LYS A 28 -31.64 -10.08 22.52
N LYS A 29 -32.24 -9.80 23.68
CA LYS A 29 -32.60 -8.45 24.16
C LYS A 29 -31.39 -7.80 24.83
N ARG A 30 -31.45 -6.47 25.02
CA ARG A 30 -30.31 -5.71 25.57
C ARG A 30 -30.01 -6.05 27.03
N ASN A 31 -31.04 -6.30 27.82
CA ASN A 31 -30.92 -6.73 29.22
C ASN A 31 -30.40 -8.17 29.39
N GLU A 32 -30.34 -8.95 28.30
CA GLU A 32 -29.70 -10.26 28.27
C GLU A 32 -28.22 -10.18 27.87
N ILE A 33 -27.73 -8.98 27.52
CA ILE A 33 -26.35 -8.74 27.09
C ILE A 33 -25.56 -8.02 28.19
N THR A 34 -26.18 -7.12 28.94
CA THR A 34 -25.56 -6.36 30.03
C THR A 34 -26.61 -6.01 31.09
N ASP A 35 -26.17 -5.50 32.24
CA ASP A 35 -27.07 -5.12 33.33
C ASP A 35 -27.92 -3.87 33.04
N ASP A 36 -29.01 -3.72 33.79
CA ASP A 36 -29.99 -2.63 33.61
C ASP A 36 -29.36 -1.23 33.67
N ASN A 37 -28.31 -1.06 34.49
CA ASN A 37 -27.57 0.19 34.61
C ASN A 37 -26.75 0.53 33.34
N SER A 38 -26.45 -0.48 32.52
CA SER A 38 -25.58 -0.37 31.34
C SER A 38 -26.34 -0.53 30.01
N VAL A 39 -27.64 -0.84 30.04
CA VAL A 39 -28.48 -1.01 28.83
C VAL A 39 -28.49 0.24 27.95
N GLN A 40 -28.55 1.43 28.53
CA GLN A 40 -28.51 2.68 27.75
C GLN A 40 -27.15 2.88 27.08
N LEU A 41 -26.06 2.52 27.76
CA LEU A 41 -24.72 2.57 27.21
C LEU A 41 -24.58 1.59 26.03
N LEU A 42 -25.06 0.35 26.18
CA LEU A 42 -25.09 -0.64 25.10
C LEU A 42 -25.92 -0.12 23.91
N SER A 43 -27.07 0.51 24.16
CA SER A 43 -27.88 1.14 23.11
C SER A 43 -27.09 2.23 22.36
N ASN A 44 -26.35 3.08 23.07
CA ASN A 44 -25.52 4.11 22.45
C ASN A 44 -24.41 3.49 21.58
N ILE A 45 -23.73 2.47 22.10
CA ILE A 45 -22.66 1.73 21.38
C ILE A 45 -23.19 1.11 20.10
N MET A 46 -24.31 0.40 20.19
CA MET A 46 -24.98 -0.18 19.03
C MET A 46 -25.34 0.89 17.99
N ASN A 47 -25.58 2.14 18.38
CA ASN A 47 -25.89 3.23 17.44
C ASN A 47 -24.67 4.09 17.07
N ASN A 48 -23.45 3.63 17.37
CA ASN A 48 -22.21 4.40 17.19
C ASN A 48 -22.27 5.82 17.81
N LYS A 49 -23.02 5.98 18.91
CA LYS A 49 -23.15 7.24 19.64
C LYS A 49 -22.09 7.32 20.72
N ARG A 50 -21.13 8.22 20.54
CA ARG A 50 -20.08 8.55 21.51
C ARG A 50 -20.50 9.81 22.28
N LEU A 51 -20.32 9.79 23.60
CA LEU A 51 -20.59 10.95 24.45
C LEU A 51 -19.23 11.47 24.93
N SER A 52 -18.70 12.51 24.31
CA SER A 52 -17.31 12.96 24.56
C SER A 52 -16.99 13.20 26.04
N SER A 53 -17.96 13.64 26.84
CA SER A 53 -17.80 13.91 28.27
C SER A 53 -17.99 12.70 29.21
N ARG A 54 -18.58 11.60 28.73
CA ARG A 54 -18.96 10.44 29.58
C ARG A 54 -18.44 9.09 29.07
N ASN A 55 -18.28 8.96 27.77
CA ASN A 55 -17.72 7.79 27.08
C ASN A 55 -17.05 8.25 25.77
N PRO A 56 -15.82 8.81 25.84
CA PRO A 56 -15.09 9.25 24.65
C PRO A 56 -14.67 8.07 23.75
N TYR A 57 -14.60 6.87 24.32
CA TYR A 57 -14.28 5.63 23.62
C TYR A 57 -15.56 4.84 23.38
N LEU A 58 -15.63 4.01 22.33
CA LEU A 58 -16.85 3.24 22.09
C LEU A 58 -17.05 2.15 23.16
N LEU A 59 -16.00 1.38 23.46
CA LEU A 59 -16.05 0.24 24.38
C LEU A 59 -15.16 0.48 25.61
N ASN A 60 -15.71 0.19 26.81
CA ASN A 60 -14.95 0.05 28.05
C ASN A 60 -14.80 -1.43 28.44
N SER A 61 -13.96 -1.76 29.43
CA SER A 61 -13.65 -3.15 29.80
C SER A 61 -14.87 -3.99 30.14
N LYS A 62 -15.75 -3.47 30.99
CA LYS A 62 -16.98 -4.18 31.41
C LYS A 62 -17.87 -4.45 30.21
N MET A 63 -18.16 -3.43 29.40
CA MET A 63 -19.03 -3.56 28.24
C MET A 63 -18.43 -4.46 27.16
N THR A 64 -17.11 -4.43 26.99
CA THR A 64 -16.40 -5.36 26.11
C THR A 64 -16.60 -6.80 26.57
N TYR A 65 -16.38 -7.06 27.86
CA TYR A 65 -16.56 -8.38 28.46
C TYR A 65 -18.01 -8.89 28.33
N ASP A 66 -18.98 -8.04 28.68
CA ASP A 66 -20.41 -8.34 28.60
C ASP A 66 -20.83 -8.70 27.17
N ILE A 67 -20.43 -7.88 26.18
CA ILE A 67 -20.73 -8.12 24.77
C ILE A 67 -20.06 -9.40 24.26
N VAL A 68 -18.76 -9.58 24.53
CA VAL A 68 -18.01 -10.74 24.06
C VAL A 68 -18.62 -12.03 24.59
N THR A 69 -18.87 -12.07 25.91
CA THR A 69 -19.43 -13.24 26.59
C THR A 69 -20.86 -13.51 26.17
N ASN A 70 -21.72 -12.48 26.19
CA ASN A 70 -23.16 -12.69 25.98
C ASN A 70 -23.57 -12.72 24.51
N LEU A 71 -22.73 -12.30 23.56
CA LEU A 71 -22.98 -12.45 22.12
C LEU A 71 -22.10 -13.50 21.44
N ASP A 72 -21.37 -14.29 22.23
CA ASP A 72 -20.51 -15.38 21.77
C ASP A 72 -19.49 -14.92 20.70
N PHE A 73 -18.79 -13.82 20.95
CA PHE A 73 -17.57 -13.50 20.19
C PHE A 73 -16.42 -14.36 20.73
N LYS A 74 -15.51 -14.81 19.87
CA LYS A 74 -14.33 -15.60 20.31
C LYS A 74 -13.39 -14.77 21.17
N SER A 75 -13.34 -13.45 20.95
CA SER A 75 -12.48 -12.54 21.69
C SER A 75 -12.91 -11.07 21.51
N SER A 76 -12.34 -10.19 22.33
CA SER A 76 -12.38 -8.74 22.12
C SER A 76 -11.81 -8.35 20.76
N TYR A 77 -10.78 -9.05 20.28
CA TYR A 77 -10.20 -8.83 18.96
C TYR A 77 -11.23 -9.08 17.84
N GLU A 78 -11.98 -10.18 17.89
CA GLU A 78 -13.05 -10.45 16.93
C GLU A 78 -14.12 -9.35 16.95
N LEU A 79 -14.51 -8.89 18.14
CA LEU A 79 -15.47 -7.80 18.28
C LEU A 79 -14.96 -6.50 17.63
N ILE A 80 -13.69 -6.14 17.89
CA ILE A 80 -13.10 -4.86 17.47
C ILE A 80 -12.73 -4.86 15.99
N TRP A 81 -12.12 -5.94 15.50
CA TRP A 81 -11.50 -6.00 14.18
C TRP A 81 -12.23 -6.91 13.20
N GLY A 82 -13.15 -7.76 13.67
CA GLY A 82 -13.90 -8.69 12.84
C GLY A 82 -13.25 -10.07 12.71
N ASN A 83 -13.78 -10.86 11.79
CA ASN A 83 -13.23 -12.15 11.39
C ASN A 83 -13.37 -12.36 9.87
N GLY A 84 -12.60 -13.30 9.31
CA GLY A 84 -12.65 -13.63 7.87
C GLY A 84 -12.52 -12.38 6.99
N LYS A 85 -13.42 -12.24 6.01
CA LYS A 85 -13.42 -11.12 5.05
C LYS A 85 -13.49 -9.73 5.70
N ASP A 86 -14.25 -9.60 6.78
CA ASP A 86 -14.41 -8.31 7.48
C ASP A 86 -13.11 -7.92 8.20
N LEU A 87 -12.37 -8.90 8.75
CA LEU A 87 -11.02 -8.65 9.26
C LEU A 87 -10.05 -8.27 8.12
N ASP A 88 -10.07 -8.99 7.01
CA ASP A 88 -9.19 -8.72 5.88
C ASP A 88 -9.41 -7.32 5.28
N GLU A 89 -10.66 -6.88 5.17
CA GLU A 89 -11.04 -5.52 4.75
C GLU A 89 -10.49 -4.47 5.74
N MET A 90 -10.72 -4.69 7.05
CA MET A 90 -10.22 -3.77 8.08
C MET A 90 -8.70 -3.63 8.07
N LEU A 91 -7.98 -4.74 7.87
CA LEU A 91 -6.52 -4.73 7.86
C LEU A 91 -5.96 -4.01 6.63
N ARG A 92 -6.61 -4.14 5.47
CA ARG A 92 -6.25 -3.33 4.27
C ARG A 92 -6.39 -1.84 4.53
N ILE A 93 -7.50 -1.44 5.15
CA ILE A 93 -7.74 -0.03 5.47
C ILE A 93 -6.70 0.50 6.47
N VAL A 94 -6.32 -0.30 7.48
CA VAL A 94 -5.25 0.06 8.42
C VAL A 94 -3.91 0.14 7.69
N PHE A 95 -3.60 -0.78 6.79
CA PHE A 95 -2.36 -0.77 6.00
C PHE A 95 -2.26 0.48 5.12
N GLU A 96 -3.30 0.80 4.34
CA GLU A 96 -3.32 2.01 3.49
C GLU A 96 -3.13 3.28 4.32
N TYR A 97 -3.83 3.38 5.45
CA TYR A 97 -3.62 4.47 6.41
C TYR A 97 -2.18 4.52 6.91
N SER A 98 -1.56 3.37 7.17
CA SER A 98 -0.19 3.27 7.67
C SER A 98 0.80 3.88 6.68
N LEU A 99 0.66 3.55 5.39
CA LEU A 99 1.50 4.10 4.33
C LEU A 99 1.34 5.62 4.22
N GLU A 100 0.09 6.09 4.12
CA GLU A 100 -0.19 7.53 4.05
C GLU A 100 0.36 8.28 5.28
N TYR A 101 0.16 7.73 6.48
CA TYR A 101 0.62 8.35 7.71
C TYR A 101 2.15 8.47 7.76
N LEU A 102 2.86 7.39 7.45
CA LEU A 102 4.32 7.35 7.47
C LEU A 102 4.93 8.27 6.41
N GLN A 103 4.42 8.26 5.17
CA GLN A 103 4.88 9.16 4.09
C GLN A 103 4.78 10.64 4.49
N ASN A 104 3.66 11.03 5.11
CA ASN A 104 3.45 12.40 5.56
C ASN A 104 4.25 12.77 6.83
N LYS A 105 4.79 11.78 7.55
CA LYS A 105 5.50 12.01 8.81
C LYS A 105 6.93 12.51 8.59
N SER A 106 7.65 11.96 7.62
CA SER A 106 9.00 12.44 7.25
C SER A 106 9.47 11.85 5.91
N ASN A 107 10.41 12.53 5.26
CA ASN A 107 11.03 12.06 4.02
C ASN A 107 11.69 10.69 4.15
N ASP A 108 12.31 10.37 5.30
CA ASP A 108 12.96 9.06 5.51
C ASP A 108 11.95 7.90 5.46
N TYR A 109 10.79 8.09 6.08
CA TYR A 109 9.67 7.15 5.97
C TYR A 109 9.13 7.08 4.54
N GLY A 110 8.99 8.24 3.88
CA GLY A 110 8.56 8.31 2.49
C GLY A 110 9.45 7.51 1.56
N LYS A 111 10.77 7.66 1.70
CA LYS A 111 11.77 6.92 0.92
C LYS A 111 11.67 5.42 1.15
N ILE A 112 11.56 4.97 2.40
CA ILE A 112 11.43 3.53 2.69
C ILE A 112 10.17 2.95 2.04
N ILE A 113 9.07 3.70 2.03
CA ILE A 113 7.84 3.25 1.39
C ILE A 113 8.02 3.22 -0.12
N GLU A 114 8.60 4.25 -0.72
CA GLU A 114 8.90 4.28 -2.16
C GLU A 114 9.76 3.09 -2.57
N ASP A 115 10.87 2.87 -1.86
CA ASP A 115 11.77 1.73 -2.06
C ASP A 115 11.02 0.39 -1.98
N CYS A 116 10.02 0.26 -1.10
CA CYS A 116 9.20 -0.95 -1.02
C CYS A 116 8.34 -1.13 -2.27
N LEU A 117 7.73 -0.05 -2.75
CA LEU A 117 6.82 -0.06 -3.89
C LEU A 117 7.53 -0.35 -5.21
N LEU A 118 8.82 0.00 -5.33
CA LEU A 118 9.65 -0.31 -6.50
C LEU A 118 9.85 -1.83 -6.73
N ASN A 119 9.51 -2.69 -5.77
CA ASN A 119 9.49 -4.14 -6.01
C ASN A 119 8.34 -4.60 -6.91
N PHE A 120 7.37 -3.72 -7.22
CA PHE A 120 6.44 -3.92 -8.31
C PHE A 120 7.03 -3.28 -9.58
N TYR A 121 7.60 -4.09 -10.47
CA TYR A 121 8.42 -3.61 -11.59
C TYR A 121 7.67 -2.73 -12.60
N PRO A 122 6.36 -2.91 -12.89
CA PRO A 122 5.62 -1.94 -13.69
C PRO A 122 5.62 -0.54 -13.09
N TYR A 123 5.53 -0.44 -11.76
CA TYR A 123 5.63 0.84 -11.07
C TYR A 123 7.05 1.39 -11.09
N ALA A 124 8.08 0.55 -10.88
CA ALA A 124 9.47 0.98 -10.99
C ALA A 124 9.79 1.58 -12.36
N ARG A 125 9.29 0.98 -13.45
CA ARG A 125 9.43 1.51 -14.81
C ARG A 125 8.79 2.88 -14.96
N LEU A 126 7.49 3.00 -14.62
CA LEU A 126 6.76 4.25 -14.78
C LEU A 126 7.30 5.37 -13.88
N SER A 127 7.75 5.06 -12.67
CA SER A 127 8.43 6.03 -11.80
C SER A 127 9.73 6.52 -12.43
N ALA A 128 10.56 5.62 -12.96
CA ALA A 128 11.82 6.01 -13.61
C ALA A 128 11.58 6.87 -14.87
N GLU A 129 10.59 6.53 -15.69
CA GLU A 129 10.18 7.33 -16.84
C GLU A 129 9.66 8.71 -16.43
N TYR A 130 8.84 8.78 -15.38
CA TYR A 130 8.36 10.06 -14.86
C TYR A 130 9.49 10.95 -14.36
N ASP A 131 10.49 10.38 -13.69
CA ASP A 131 11.59 11.14 -13.10
C ASP A 131 12.64 11.58 -14.14
N HIS A 132 12.92 10.74 -15.14
CA HIS A 132 14.09 10.88 -16.01
C HIS A 132 13.81 11.13 -17.49
N ALA A 133 12.62 10.81 -18.00
CA ALA A 133 12.30 11.09 -19.41
C ALA A 133 12.10 12.59 -19.65
N ILE A 134 12.33 13.03 -20.88
CA ILE A 134 12.03 14.41 -21.31
C ILE A 134 10.59 14.54 -21.80
N GLU A 135 10.03 15.73 -21.66
CA GLU A 135 8.74 16.05 -22.29
C GLU A 135 8.84 15.95 -23.83
N PRO A 136 7.85 15.39 -24.54
CA PRO A 136 6.54 14.88 -24.06
C PRO A 136 6.51 13.37 -23.73
N PHE A 137 7.65 12.73 -23.55
CA PHE A 137 7.78 11.26 -23.38
C PHE A 137 7.57 10.80 -21.93
N LYS A 138 7.25 11.70 -21.01
CA LYS A 138 6.87 11.33 -19.64
C LYS A 138 5.53 10.59 -19.64
N PRO A 139 5.34 9.57 -18.79
CA PRO A 139 4.07 8.89 -18.65
C PRO A 139 2.99 9.82 -18.13
N GLU A 140 1.74 9.54 -18.49
CA GLU A 140 0.62 10.32 -18.00
C GLU A 140 0.40 10.10 -16.49
N ILE A 141 0.00 11.16 -15.77
CA ILE A 141 -0.28 11.09 -14.33
C ILE A 141 -1.26 9.96 -13.95
N PRO A 142 -2.34 9.70 -14.72
CA PRO A 142 -3.26 8.59 -14.42
C PRO A 142 -2.59 7.21 -14.45
N ASP A 143 -1.64 6.98 -15.36
CA ASP A 143 -0.96 5.68 -15.49
C ASP A 143 -0.05 5.41 -14.30
N ILE A 144 0.70 6.43 -13.88
CA ILE A 144 1.53 6.38 -12.67
C ILE A 144 0.65 6.14 -11.45
N GLY A 145 -0.48 6.84 -11.35
CA GLY A 145 -1.43 6.67 -10.25
C GLY A 145 -1.99 5.25 -10.17
N LEU A 146 -2.31 4.64 -11.31
CA LEU A 146 -2.77 3.26 -11.38
C LEU A 146 -1.66 2.28 -10.94
N ALA A 147 -0.44 2.45 -11.45
CA ALA A 147 0.69 1.61 -11.09
C ALA A 147 1.04 1.72 -9.60
N TYR A 148 0.99 2.93 -9.04
CA TYR A 148 1.17 3.19 -7.61
C TYR A 148 0.13 2.45 -6.75
N ASP A 149 -1.14 2.46 -7.16
CA ASP A 149 -2.19 1.73 -6.46
C ASP A 149 -2.00 0.21 -6.53
N PHE A 150 -1.48 -0.31 -7.64
CA PHE A 150 -1.11 -1.72 -7.76
C PHE A 150 0.12 -2.08 -6.93
N ALA A 151 1.15 -1.23 -6.91
CA ALA A 151 2.33 -1.41 -6.08
C ALA A 151 1.97 -1.50 -4.59
N LYS A 152 1.03 -0.68 -4.10
CA LYS A 152 0.52 -0.79 -2.72
C LYS A 152 -0.20 -2.12 -2.46
N LYS A 153 -0.99 -2.61 -3.42
CA LYS A 153 -1.69 -3.89 -3.31
C LYS A 153 -0.70 -5.06 -3.32
N HIS A 154 0.30 -5.00 -4.19
CA HIS A 154 1.39 -5.97 -4.28
C HIS A 154 2.17 -6.02 -2.97
N LEU A 155 2.60 -4.86 -2.46
CA LEU A 155 3.27 -4.76 -1.16
C LEU A 155 2.41 -5.34 -0.04
N TYR A 156 1.12 -5.01 0.04
CA TYR A 156 0.22 -5.59 1.04
C TYR A 156 0.12 -7.11 0.90
N PHE A 157 0.02 -7.62 -0.33
CA PHE A 157 -0.06 -9.05 -0.61
C PHE A 157 1.17 -9.78 -0.06
N GLU A 158 2.37 -9.29 -0.37
CA GLU A 158 3.65 -9.83 0.07
C GLU A 158 3.82 -9.83 1.60
N ILE A 159 3.42 -8.75 2.27
CA ILE A 159 3.60 -8.63 3.73
C ILE A 159 2.37 -9.08 4.53
N SER A 160 1.31 -9.56 3.87
CA SER A 160 -0.02 -9.71 4.50
C SER A 160 0.00 -10.62 5.72
N ASP A 161 0.76 -11.71 5.68
CA ASP A 161 0.85 -12.66 6.79
C ASP A 161 1.59 -12.06 7.99
N ASP A 162 2.72 -11.40 7.76
CA ASP A 162 3.50 -10.72 8.80
C ASP A 162 2.69 -9.57 9.41
N PHE A 163 2.00 -8.79 8.58
CA PHE A 163 1.12 -7.70 9.02
C PHE A 163 -0.04 -8.23 9.87
N LYS A 164 -0.76 -9.26 9.42
CA LYS A 164 -1.85 -9.91 10.15
C LYS A 164 -1.37 -10.44 11.50
N SER A 165 -0.24 -11.12 11.51
CA SER A 165 0.35 -11.71 12.71
C SER A 165 0.75 -10.64 13.73
N LYS A 166 1.47 -9.60 13.30
CA LYS A 166 1.89 -8.47 14.15
C LYS A 166 0.71 -7.67 14.67
N HIS A 167 -0.25 -7.36 13.80
CA HIS A 167 -1.46 -6.65 14.17
C HIS A 167 -2.24 -7.41 15.24
N ARG A 168 -2.47 -8.71 15.03
CA ARG A 168 -3.15 -9.54 16.03
C ARG A 168 -2.38 -9.54 17.34
N LYS A 169 -1.07 -9.82 17.33
CA LYS A 169 -0.24 -9.84 18.53
C LYS A 169 -0.29 -8.52 19.31
N TYR A 170 -0.31 -7.39 18.61
CA TYR A 170 -0.35 -6.07 19.22
C TYR A 170 -1.72 -5.74 19.80
N PHE A 171 -2.81 -6.05 19.08
CA PHE A 171 -4.16 -5.63 19.47
C PHE A 171 -4.99 -6.69 20.21
N GLU A 172 -4.56 -7.94 20.32
CA GLU A 172 -5.37 -9.05 20.87
C GLU A 172 -5.91 -8.77 22.28
N THR A 173 -5.10 -8.12 23.12
CA THR A 173 -5.48 -7.76 24.50
C THR A 173 -5.96 -6.31 24.65
N LEU A 174 -5.95 -5.53 23.57
CA LEU A 174 -6.24 -4.10 23.62
C LEU A 174 -7.72 -3.83 23.38
N GLU A 175 -8.29 -3.00 24.26
CA GLU A 175 -9.61 -2.41 24.05
C GLU A 175 -9.54 -1.12 23.22
N THR A 176 -10.71 -0.53 22.94
CA THR A 176 -10.83 0.73 22.18
C THR A 176 -10.36 1.99 22.92
N LYS A 177 -10.02 1.89 24.21
CA LYS A 177 -9.46 3.00 24.98
C LYS A 177 -8.17 3.48 24.32
N LYS A 178 -8.10 4.77 23.97
CA LYS A 178 -6.97 5.39 23.24
C LYS A 178 -6.62 4.69 21.93
N LEU A 179 -7.64 4.22 21.20
CA LEU A 179 -7.44 3.56 19.90
C LEU A 179 -6.62 4.39 18.90
N PRO A 180 -6.82 5.72 18.75
CA PRO A 180 -5.96 6.54 17.88
C PRO A 180 -4.46 6.40 18.21
N ASP A 181 -4.08 6.61 19.47
CA ASP A 181 -2.68 6.53 19.92
C ASP A 181 -2.10 5.12 19.72
N LYS A 182 -2.91 4.08 19.95
CA LYS A 182 -2.51 2.69 19.77
C LYS A 182 -2.24 2.35 18.32
N ILE A 183 -3.08 2.82 17.39
CA ILE A 183 -2.88 2.66 15.94
C ILE A 183 -1.62 3.38 15.52
N ILE A 184 -1.46 4.66 15.89
CA ILE A 184 -0.24 5.42 15.55
C ILE A 184 1.01 4.69 16.07
N THR A 185 0.99 4.20 17.30
CA THR A 185 2.11 3.44 17.88
C THR A 185 2.41 2.16 17.10
N PHE A 186 1.37 1.42 16.68
CA PHE A 186 1.52 0.22 15.85
C PHE A 186 2.12 0.57 14.47
N VAL A 187 1.65 1.64 13.84
CA VAL A 187 2.15 2.11 12.53
C VAL A 187 3.63 2.48 12.61
N GLU A 188 3.98 3.32 13.58
CA GLU A 188 5.35 3.84 13.72
C GLU A 188 6.38 2.78 14.12
N LYS A 189 5.94 1.71 14.78
CA LYS A 189 6.84 0.66 15.28
C LYS A 189 6.74 -0.60 14.44
N ASP A 190 5.59 -1.26 14.49
CA ASP A 190 5.43 -2.59 13.92
C ASP A 190 5.32 -2.55 12.39
N VAL A 191 4.51 -1.64 11.83
CA VAL A 191 4.40 -1.52 10.36
C VAL A 191 5.72 -1.05 9.75
N PHE A 192 6.34 -0.03 10.36
CA PHE A 192 7.64 0.42 9.89
C PHE A 192 8.73 -0.66 9.95
N GLU A 193 8.73 -1.49 11.00
CA GLU A 193 9.66 -2.63 11.07
C GLU A 193 9.39 -3.66 9.97
N ILE A 194 8.11 -3.97 9.69
CA ILE A 194 7.73 -4.88 8.59
C ILE A 194 8.28 -4.35 7.26
N LEU A 195 8.12 -3.06 6.97
CA LEU A 195 8.61 -2.46 5.72
C LEU A 195 10.14 -2.55 5.59
N LYS A 196 10.88 -2.29 6.68
CA LYS A 196 12.34 -2.45 6.68
C LYS A 196 12.78 -3.90 6.48
N GLU A 197 12.07 -4.85 7.11
CA GLU A 197 12.36 -6.27 6.93
C GLU A 197 12.02 -6.75 5.51
N TYR A 198 10.97 -6.20 4.89
CA TYR A 198 10.65 -6.44 3.49
C TYR A 198 11.78 -5.97 2.58
N LEU A 199 12.26 -4.72 2.72
CA LEU A 199 13.39 -4.21 1.91
C LEU A 199 14.68 -5.01 2.03
N LYS A 200 14.98 -5.56 3.22
CA LYS A 200 16.16 -6.41 3.40
C LYS A 200 16.09 -7.70 2.58
N LYS A 201 14.89 -8.20 2.30
CA LYS A 201 14.64 -9.42 1.54
C LYS A 201 14.40 -9.15 0.05
N HIS A 202 13.97 -7.94 -0.29
CA HIS A 202 13.56 -7.54 -1.63
C HIS A 202 14.26 -6.22 -2.03
N ALA A 203 15.57 -6.30 -2.24
CA ALA A 203 16.37 -5.15 -2.66
C ALA A 203 16.44 -5.01 -4.19
N GLU A 204 15.88 -5.98 -4.93
CA GLU A 204 15.93 -6.02 -6.38
C GLU A 204 15.16 -4.86 -7.01
N GLY A 205 14.02 -4.44 -6.44
CA GLY A 205 13.22 -3.33 -6.96
C GLY A 205 13.99 -2.01 -7.10
N ILE A 206 14.80 -1.65 -6.10
CA ILE A 206 15.66 -0.46 -6.15
C ILE A 206 16.69 -0.60 -7.27
N THR A 207 17.31 -1.78 -7.38
CA THR A 207 18.32 -2.06 -8.41
C THR A 207 17.71 -1.99 -9.82
N THR A 208 16.50 -2.51 -9.97
CA THR A 208 15.71 -2.45 -11.21
C THR A 208 15.38 -1.00 -11.58
N TYR A 209 14.87 -0.20 -10.64
CA TYR A 209 14.61 1.22 -10.87
C TYR A 209 15.89 1.97 -11.31
N GLU A 210 17.01 1.80 -10.60
CA GLU A 210 18.28 2.47 -10.94
C GLU A 210 18.79 2.08 -12.34
N LEU A 211 18.61 0.82 -12.74
CA LEU A 211 18.95 0.35 -14.08
C LEU A 211 18.06 1.02 -15.13
N ILE A 212 16.73 1.01 -14.92
CA ILE A 212 15.76 1.64 -15.83
C ILE A 212 16.09 3.13 -15.99
N SER A 213 16.30 3.85 -14.88
CA SER A 213 16.67 5.27 -14.89
C SER A 213 17.92 5.56 -15.72
N LYS A 214 18.93 4.68 -15.69
CA LYS A 214 20.15 4.83 -16.52
C LYS A 214 19.86 4.67 -18.01
N ILE A 215 19.05 3.67 -18.37
CA ILE A 215 18.65 3.45 -19.77
C ILE A 215 17.88 4.67 -20.29
N ILE A 216 16.91 5.17 -19.53
CA ILE A 216 16.13 6.37 -19.87
C ILE A 216 17.02 7.62 -19.95
N GLY A 217 18.04 7.70 -19.09
CA GLY A 217 19.07 8.75 -19.16
C GLY A 217 19.80 8.75 -20.52
N TYR A 218 20.20 7.57 -21.01
CA TYR A 218 20.82 7.47 -22.34
C TYR A 218 19.87 7.85 -23.47
N GLU A 219 18.59 7.46 -23.38
CA GLU A 219 17.58 7.87 -24.36
C GLU A 219 17.43 9.39 -24.40
N THR A 220 17.34 10.01 -23.22
CA THR A 220 17.23 11.46 -23.07
C THR A 220 18.44 12.20 -23.64
N GLU A 221 19.66 11.72 -23.36
CA GLU A 221 20.88 12.29 -23.91
C GLU A 221 20.90 12.23 -25.44
N ASP A 222 20.52 11.09 -26.03
CA ASP A 222 20.50 10.92 -27.48
C ASP A 222 19.53 11.88 -28.16
N MET A 223 18.34 12.02 -27.58
CA MET A 223 17.32 12.94 -28.06
C MET A 223 17.74 14.40 -27.96
N TYR A 224 18.39 14.79 -26.86
CA TYR A 224 18.92 16.15 -26.71
C TYR A 224 20.02 16.46 -27.74
N GLU A 225 20.94 15.52 -27.99
CA GLU A 225 21.97 15.69 -29.01
C GLU A 225 21.36 15.90 -30.41
N ASP A 226 20.37 15.10 -30.77
CA ASP A 226 19.64 15.24 -32.04
C ASP A 226 18.92 16.60 -32.15
N MET A 227 18.29 17.06 -31.07
CA MET A 227 17.61 18.36 -31.02
C MET A 227 18.59 19.54 -31.14
N ILE A 228 19.77 19.46 -30.53
CA ILE A 228 20.75 20.55 -30.50
C ILE A 228 21.50 20.66 -31.83
N HIS A 229 21.90 19.52 -32.42
CA HIS A 229 22.82 19.51 -33.55
C HIS A 229 22.14 19.39 -34.92
N GLY A 230 20.86 19.00 -34.96
CA GLY A 230 20.09 18.90 -36.20
C GLY A 230 20.57 17.77 -37.15
N PRO A 231 19.97 17.67 -38.35
CA PRO A 231 20.14 16.51 -39.23
C PRO A 231 21.58 16.33 -39.77
N GLU A 232 22.39 17.39 -39.79
CA GLU A 232 23.79 17.34 -40.24
C GLU A 232 24.72 16.68 -39.21
N TRP A 233 24.29 16.55 -37.95
CA TRP A 233 25.07 15.91 -36.88
C TRP A 233 25.49 14.49 -37.22
N SER A 234 24.62 13.74 -37.90
CA SER A 234 24.85 12.34 -38.28
C SER A 234 26.14 12.13 -39.07
N ALA A 235 26.57 13.12 -39.86
CA ALA A 235 27.81 13.05 -40.64
C ALA A 235 29.07 13.45 -39.85
N HIS A 236 28.89 14.02 -38.66
CA HIS A 236 29.96 14.59 -37.83
C HIS A 236 30.07 13.94 -36.46
N GLN A 237 29.38 12.82 -36.24
CA GLN A 237 29.36 12.13 -34.96
C GLN A 237 30.76 11.62 -34.59
N PRO A 238 31.13 11.70 -33.30
CA PRO A 238 32.33 11.04 -32.80
C PRO A 238 32.29 9.54 -33.12
N LEU A 239 33.45 8.99 -33.47
CA LEU A 239 33.63 7.55 -33.69
C LEU A 239 34.22 6.91 -32.45
N THR A 240 33.74 5.72 -32.13
CA THR A 240 34.31 4.84 -31.11
C THR A 240 35.65 4.27 -31.57
N TYR A 241 36.35 3.56 -30.67
CA TYR A 241 37.60 2.88 -31.02
C TYR A 241 37.42 1.78 -32.08
N THR A 242 36.20 1.28 -32.29
CA THR A 242 35.86 0.30 -33.34
C THR A 242 35.53 0.96 -34.68
N GLY A 243 35.48 2.29 -34.74
CA GLY A 243 35.11 3.05 -35.94
C GLY A 243 33.60 3.19 -36.14
N GLU A 244 32.78 2.81 -35.17
CA GLU A 244 31.33 2.99 -35.18
C GLU A 244 30.95 4.36 -34.62
N THR A 245 29.79 4.90 -34.98
CA THR A 245 29.33 6.16 -34.37
C THR A 245 28.89 5.93 -32.93
N TYR A 246 29.10 6.94 -32.07
CA TYR A 246 28.63 6.89 -30.68
C TYR A 246 27.12 6.64 -30.60
N LYS A 247 26.33 7.27 -31.48
CA LYS A 247 24.89 7.07 -31.55
C LYS A 247 24.50 5.61 -31.80
N LYS A 248 25.18 4.92 -32.72
CA LYS A 248 24.90 3.51 -32.98
C LYS A 248 25.10 2.65 -31.74
N VAL A 249 26.23 2.82 -31.06
CA VAL A 249 26.55 2.05 -29.83
C VAL A 249 25.60 2.39 -28.68
N ARG A 250 25.20 3.67 -28.56
CA ARG A 250 24.19 4.11 -27.58
C ARG A 250 22.82 3.48 -27.88
N GLN A 251 22.39 3.47 -29.14
CA GLN A 251 21.13 2.84 -29.54
C GLN A 251 21.11 1.33 -29.26
N GLU A 252 22.20 0.61 -29.56
CA GLU A 252 22.32 -0.81 -29.21
C GLU A 252 22.19 -1.06 -27.70
N THR A 253 22.75 -0.16 -26.88
CA THR A 253 22.62 -0.20 -25.42
C THR A 253 21.19 0.06 -24.96
N ILE A 254 20.52 1.05 -25.56
CA ILE A 254 19.11 1.38 -25.29
C ILE A 254 18.21 0.19 -25.64
N ASP A 255 18.36 -0.38 -26.84
CA ASP A 255 17.54 -1.50 -27.31
C ASP A 255 17.71 -2.75 -26.43
N ALA A 256 18.95 -3.06 -26.06
CA ALA A 256 19.24 -4.15 -25.13
C ALA A 256 18.67 -3.87 -23.73
N GLY A 257 18.76 -2.62 -23.27
CA GLY A 257 18.19 -2.18 -22.00
C GLY A 257 16.66 -2.35 -21.97
N ARG A 258 15.95 -1.85 -22.97
CA ARG A 258 14.49 -1.99 -23.12
C ARG A 258 14.08 -3.46 -23.14
N SER A 259 14.76 -4.28 -23.96
CA SER A 259 14.50 -5.72 -24.03
C SER A 259 14.65 -6.41 -22.68
N TYR A 260 15.66 -6.03 -21.90
CA TYR A 260 15.86 -6.56 -20.55
C TYR A 260 14.76 -6.11 -19.57
N ILE A 261 14.37 -4.84 -19.62
CA ILE A 261 13.31 -4.28 -18.76
C ILE A 261 11.98 -4.98 -19.03
N ASP A 262 11.63 -5.18 -20.30
CA ASP A 262 10.40 -5.90 -20.66
C ASP A 262 10.45 -7.36 -20.22
N ALA A 263 11.61 -8.01 -20.35
CA ALA A 263 11.78 -9.40 -19.92
C ALA A 263 11.60 -9.57 -18.40
N ILE A 264 12.15 -8.69 -17.57
CA ILE A 264 11.99 -8.80 -16.10
C ILE A 264 10.58 -8.46 -15.63
N ILE A 265 9.89 -7.53 -16.30
CA ILE A 265 8.48 -7.21 -16.01
C ILE A 265 7.61 -8.42 -16.37
N HIS A 266 7.83 -9.01 -17.54
CA HIS A 266 7.12 -10.21 -17.96
C HIS A 266 7.41 -11.41 -17.06
N GLU A 267 8.67 -11.59 -16.62
CA GLU A 267 9.01 -12.62 -15.63
C GLU A 267 8.22 -12.44 -14.34
N GLN A 268 8.16 -11.22 -13.80
CA GLN A 268 7.38 -10.95 -12.59
C GLN A 268 5.89 -11.27 -12.81
N GLU A 269 5.32 -10.88 -13.94
CA GLU A 269 3.92 -11.17 -14.28
C GLU A 269 3.61 -12.68 -14.32
N GLU A 270 4.49 -13.47 -14.94
CA GLU A 270 4.28 -14.91 -15.10
C GLU A 270 4.57 -15.72 -13.83
N THR A 271 5.45 -15.22 -12.96
CA THR A 271 5.93 -15.98 -11.78
C THR A 271 5.30 -15.55 -10.47
N ASP A 272 4.83 -14.30 -10.37
CA ASP A 272 4.24 -13.77 -9.13
C ASP A 272 2.75 -14.13 -9.02
N TYR A 273 2.40 -14.87 -7.95
CA TYR A 273 1.03 -15.29 -7.67
C TYR A 273 0.06 -14.11 -7.51
N PHE A 274 0.57 -12.92 -7.17
CA PHE A 274 -0.22 -11.69 -7.12
C PHE A 274 -1.05 -11.48 -8.39
N TYR A 275 -0.49 -11.72 -9.58
CA TYR A 275 -1.15 -11.49 -10.86
C TYR A 275 -2.33 -12.44 -11.13
N GLN A 276 -2.36 -13.61 -10.48
CA GLN A 276 -3.50 -14.53 -10.57
C GLN A 276 -4.74 -13.99 -9.84
N ILE A 277 -4.53 -13.12 -8.84
CA ILE A 277 -5.60 -12.51 -8.04
C ILE A 277 -5.91 -11.09 -8.52
N TYR A 278 -4.88 -10.36 -8.93
CA TYR A 278 -4.92 -8.95 -9.32
C TYR A 278 -4.28 -8.78 -10.69
N PRO A 279 -4.97 -9.13 -11.78
CA PRO A 279 -4.45 -8.89 -13.11
C PRO A 279 -4.22 -7.39 -13.30
N TYR A 280 -2.97 -7.01 -13.53
CA TYR A 280 -2.61 -5.64 -13.87
C TYR A 280 -2.92 -5.46 -15.36
N PRO A 281 -3.69 -4.43 -15.75
CA PRO A 281 -3.83 -4.11 -17.15
C PRO A 281 -2.46 -3.66 -17.65
N LEU A 282 -1.77 -4.54 -18.37
CA LEU A 282 -0.62 -4.12 -19.14
C LEU A 282 -1.10 -2.98 -20.05
N THR A 283 -0.43 -1.83 -19.97
CA THR A 283 -0.37 -0.97 -21.13
C THR A 283 0.37 -1.78 -22.18
N ASN A 284 -0.39 -2.54 -22.98
CA ASN A 284 0.16 -3.19 -24.16
C ASN A 284 0.88 -2.10 -24.94
N GLY A 285 2.18 -2.30 -25.12
CA GLY A 285 2.98 -1.60 -26.11
C GLY A 285 2.55 -2.01 -27.52
N ASP A 286 1.29 -1.83 -27.86
CA ASP A 286 0.85 -1.64 -29.25
C ASP A 286 1.01 -0.15 -29.59
N PHE A 287 2.20 0.40 -29.36
CA PHE A 287 2.67 1.55 -30.12
C PHE A 287 3.43 0.99 -31.32
N ASP A 288 2.67 0.53 -32.32
CA ASP A 288 3.15 0.52 -33.70
C ASP A 288 3.53 1.96 -34.05
N TYR A 289 4.84 2.24 -34.08
CA TYR A 289 5.41 3.38 -34.78
C TYR A 289 5.70 3.01 -36.24
#